data_AF-A0A818M525-F1
#
_entry.id   AF-A0A818M525-F1
#
_cell.length_a   1.000
_cell.length_b   1.000
_cell.length_c   1.000
_cell.angle_alpha   90.00
_cell.angle_beta   90.00
_cell.angle_gamma   90.00
#
_symmetry.space_group_name_H-M   'P 1'
#
loop_
_entity.id
_entity.type
_entity.pdbx_description
1 polymer ?
#
loop_
_entity_poly.entity_id
_entity_poly.type
_entity_poly.pdbx_seq_one_letter_code
_entity_poly.pdbx_strand_id
1 'polypeptide(L)'
;MASNHFDQLKQHNTRLSDMVKEPKRMLPPIKGFENLELVSLEKAVESLISIVPDIDQMVYIVKQNCTNPKDDLTSDESASIMLYSMEWSLRDNSFYFILNKTLRSENRQLLKPWFLYLRLFIHSLSKLPSFIGKTIYRGIKMDLRNDYPIDKIFVWWTFSSCTTHISVLENEEFFGKTGKRTLFTIECDTGKDIHNHSMFPTENEILLIAAR
;
A
#
# COMPACT_ATOMS: atom_id res chain seq x y z
N MET A 1 -28.69 -9.73 -16.32
CA MET A 1 -28.77 -8.89 -15.11
C MET A 1 -27.51 -9.08 -14.25
N ALA A 2 -26.36 -8.65 -14.77
CA ALA A 2 -25.04 -8.80 -14.11
C ALA A 2 -24.29 -7.47 -14.01
N SER A 3 -24.97 -6.34 -14.27
CA SER A 3 -24.35 -5.01 -14.33
C SER A 3 -24.37 -4.25 -13.00
N ASN A 4 -25.09 -4.72 -11.98
CA ASN A 4 -25.35 -3.90 -10.78
C ASN A 4 -24.46 -4.21 -9.56
N HIS A 5 -23.54 -5.18 -9.65
CA HIS A 5 -22.67 -5.52 -8.51
C HIS A 5 -21.33 -4.75 -8.54
N PHE A 6 -20.83 -4.38 -9.74
CA PHE A 6 -19.61 -3.60 -9.87
C PHE A 6 -19.82 -2.08 -9.69
N ASP A 7 -21.02 -1.57 -10.01
CA ASP A 7 -21.33 -0.15 -9.83
C ASP A 7 -21.49 0.29 -8.36
N GLN A 8 -21.52 -0.67 -7.43
CA GLN A 8 -21.52 -0.41 -5.98
C GLN A 8 -20.11 -0.31 -5.36
N LEU A 9 -19.03 -0.53 -6.13
CA LEU A 9 -17.64 -0.32 -5.70
C LEU A 9 -17.19 1.15 -5.79
N LYS A 10 -18.12 2.12 -5.71
CA LYS A 10 -17.82 3.55 -5.50
C LYS A 10 -17.49 3.84 -4.01
N GLN A 11 -16.78 2.95 -3.33
CA GLN A 11 -16.69 2.96 -1.87
C GLN A 11 -15.26 3.16 -1.36
N HIS A 12 -15.03 4.38 -0.89
CA HIS A 12 -14.16 4.76 0.24
C HIS A 12 -12.66 4.43 0.14
N ASN A 13 -11.93 5.20 -0.67
CA ASN A 13 -10.48 5.04 -0.83
C ASN A 13 -9.66 5.58 0.36
N THR A 14 -9.54 4.77 1.41
CA THR A 14 -9.01 5.21 2.70
C THR A 14 -7.49 5.02 2.88
N ARG A 15 -6.80 4.33 1.96
CA ARG A 15 -5.34 4.06 2.07
C ARG A 15 -4.46 5.32 2.00
N LEU A 16 -4.87 6.29 1.18
CA LEU A 16 -4.18 7.58 1.04
C LEU A 16 -4.25 8.43 2.33
N SER A 17 -5.24 8.15 3.18
CA SER A 17 -5.46 8.83 4.47
C SER A 17 -5.18 7.97 5.70
N ASP A 18 -4.77 6.71 5.51
CA ASP A 18 -4.52 5.76 6.61
C ASP A 18 -3.21 6.08 7.34
N MET A 19 -3.28 6.78 8.47
CA MET A 19 -2.23 6.65 9.48
C MET A 19 -2.82 6.39 10.84
N VAL A 20 -2.50 5.22 11.36
CA VAL A 20 -2.60 4.89 12.78
C VAL A 20 -1.23 5.16 13.39
N LYS A 21 -1.19 5.76 14.58
CA LYS A 21 0.02 6.17 15.31
C LYS A 21 1.21 5.24 15.07
N GLU A 22 2.26 5.81 14.47
CA GLU A 22 3.54 5.12 14.29
C GLU A 22 4.16 4.77 15.66
N PRO A 23 4.95 3.69 15.74
CA PRO A 23 5.77 3.38 16.89
C PRO A 23 6.60 4.59 17.32
N LYS A 24 6.57 4.92 18.62
CA LYS A 24 7.34 6.04 19.20
C LYS A 24 8.84 5.74 19.35
N ARG A 25 9.27 4.55 18.95
CA ARG A 25 10.66 4.09 19.04
C ARG A 25 11.10 3.48 17.72
N MET A 26 12.41 3.51 17.49
CA MET A 26 13.00 2.78 16.39
C MET A 26 12.81 1.28 16.58
N LEU A 27 12.29 0.63 15.57
CA LEU A 27 12.12 -0.81 15.54
C LEU A 27 13.29 -1.47 14.82
N PRO A 28 13.60 -2.74 15.12
CA PRO A 28 14.60 -3.48 14.34
C PRO A 28 14.18 -3.60 12.87
N PRO A 29 15.15 -3.63 11.95
CA PRO A 29 14.91 -3.85 10.53
C PRO A 29 14.25 -5.20 10.28
N ILE A 30 13.43 -5.28 9.23
CA ILE A 30 12.77 -6.51 8.80
C ILE A 30 13.78 -7.25 7.92
N LYS A 31 14.26 -8.41 8.38
CA LYS A 31 15.29 -9.20 7.69
C LYS A 31 14.86 -10.65 7.52
N GLY A 32 15.40 -11.29 6.49
CA GLY A 32 15.28 -12.72 6.22
C GLY A 32 14.39 -13.05 5.03
N PHE A 33 13.47 -12.15 4.65
CA PHE A 33 12.64 -12.36 3.47
C PHE A 33 13.40 -12.15 2.16
N GLU A 34 14.49 -11.38 2.17
CA GLU A 34 15.26 -11.03 0.97
C GLU A 34 15.93 -12.25 0.32
N ASN A 35 16.24 -13.26 1.14
CA ASN A 35 16.88 -14.51 0.72
C ASN A 35 15.88 -15.60 0.30
N LEU A 36 14.57 -15.33 0.40
CA LEU A 36 13.55 -16.27 -0.03
C LEU A 36 13.45 -16.28 -1.55
N GLU A 37 13.08 -17.44 -2.10
CA GLU A 37 12.79 -17.58 -3.52
C GLU A 37 11.56 -16.75 -3.91
N LEU A 38 11.56 -16.28 -5.16
CA LEU A 38 10.36 -15.69 -5.75
C LEU A 38 9.39 -16.83 -6.07
N VAL A 39 8.15 -16.68 -5.64
CA VAL A 39 7.09 -17.68 -5.80
C VAL A 39 5.85 -17.02 -6.43
N SER A 40 4.90 -17.84 -6.89
CA SER A 40 3.62 -17.31 -7.39
C SER A 40 2.84 -16.58 -6.28
N LEU A 41 1.87 -15.74 -6.66
CA LEU A 41 1.09 -14.99 -5.68
C LEU A 41 0.33 -15.92 -4.73
N GLU A 42 -0.24 -17.01 -5.24
CA GLU A 42 -0.96 -18.01 -4.44
C GLU A 42 -0.06 -18.60 -3.35
N LYS A 43 1.17 -18.97 -3.72
CA LYS A 43 2.15 -19.49 -2.76
C LYS A 43 2.61 -18.40 -1.78
N ALA A 44 2.74 -17.17 -2.25
CA ALA A 44 3.19 -16.05 -1.43
C ALA A 44 2.21 -15.70 -0.30
N VAL A 45 0.92 -15.98 -0.49
CA VAL A 45 -0.14 -15.69 0.47
C VAL A 45 -0.63 -16.88 1.28
N GLU A 46 -0.13 -18.09 1.03
CA GLU A 46 -0.64 -19.32 1.66
C GLU A 46 -0.67 -19.24 3.19
N SER A 47 0.38 -18.70 3.81
CA SER A 47 0.44 -18.54 5.26
C SER A 47 -0.40 -17.37 5.82
N LEU A 48 -1.04 -16.60 4.94
CA LEU A 48 -1.91 -15.47 5.28
C LEU A 48 -3.39 -15.85 5.29
N ILE A 49 -3.77 -17.06 4.86
CA ILE A 49 -5.17 -17.53 4.79
C ILE A 49 -5.90 -17.38 6.14
N SER A 50 -5.21 -17.64 7.27
CA SER A 50 -5.79 -17.48 8.60
C SER A 50 -5.69 -16.06 9.18
N ILE A 51 -5.09 -15.12 8.45
CA ILE A 51 -4.77 -13.76 8.91
C ILE A 51 -5.59 -12.72 8.15
N VAL A 52 -5.75 -12.92 6.84
CA VAL A 52 -6.45 -12.01 5.93
C VAL A 52 -7.74 -12.69 5.48
N PRO A 53 -8.92 -12.15 5.87
CA PRO A 53 -10.20 -12.67 5.40
C PRO A 53 -10.30 -12.65 3.88
N ASP A 54 -10.94 -13.67 3.30
CA ASP A 54 -11.26 -13.77 1.88
C ASP A 54 -10.06 -13.67 0.92
N ILE A 55 -8.83 -13.93 1.40
CA ILE A 55 -7.62 -13.71 0.59
C ILE A 55 -7.61 -14.52 -0.72
N ASP A 56 -8.16 -15.73 -0.73
CA ASP A 56 -8.26 -16.55 -1.94
C ASP A 56 -9.12 -15.87 -3.02
N GLN A 57 -10.19 -15.18 -2.61
CA GLN A 57 -11.05 -14.43 -3.53
C GLN A 57 -10.32 -13.19 -4.05
N MET A 58 -9.61 -12.47 -3.17
CA MET A 58 -8.81 -11.32 -3.58
C MET A 58 -7.75 -11.72 -4.61
N VAL A 59 -6.99 -12.80 -4.33
CA VAL A 59 -5.97 -13.34 -5.24
C VAL A 59 -6.56 -13.72 -6.58
N TYR A 60 -7.70 -14.43 -6.58
CA TYR A 60 -8.40 -14.77 -7.82
C TYR A 60 -8.71 -13.51 -8.65
N ILE A 61 -9.31 -12.48 -8.02
CA ILE A 61 -9.69 -11.23 -8.69
C ILE A 61 -8.45 -10.54 -9.30
N VAL A 62 -7.38 -10.34 -8.53
CA VAL A 62 -6.21 -9.60 -9.03
C VAL A 62 -5.48 -10.35 -10.14
N LYS A 63 -5.46 -11.70 -10.09
CA LYS A 63 -4.86 -12.53 -11.14
C LYS A 63 -5.62 -12.41 -12.46
N GLN A 64 -6.95 -12.36 -12.43
CA GLN A 64 -7.74 -12.13 -13.66
C GLN A 64 -7.46 -10.76 -14.29
N ASN A 65 -7.15 -9.75 -13.47
CA ASN A 65 -6.85 -8.39 -13.94
C ASN A 65 -5.38 -8.20 -14.38
N CYS A 66 -4.49 -9.15 -14.10
CA CYS A 66 -3.05 -9.06 -14.37
C CYS A 66 -2.57 -10.10 -15.39
N THR A 67 -3.36 -10.40 -16.43
CA THR A 67 -3.00 -11.40 -17.46
C THR A 67 -1.93 -10.91 -18.43
N ASN A 68 -1.95 -9.62 -18.78
CA ASN A 68 -0.97 -8.97 -19.66
C ASN A 68 -0.44 -7.68 -19.02
N PRO A 69 0.34 -7.78 -17.94
CA PRO A 69 0.85 -6.62 -17.23
C PRO A 69 1.87 -5.82 -18.06
N LYS A 70 1.98 -4.53 -17.74
CA LYS A 70 3.01 -3.64 -18.31
C LYS A 70 4.32 -3.73 -17.52
N ASP A 71 5.29 -2.87 -17.88
CA ASP A 71 6.50 -2.61 -17.12
C ASP A 71 7.38 -3.86 -16.90
N ASP A 72 7.33 -4.79 -17.87
CA ASP A 72 8.00 -6.09 -17.87
C ASP A 72 7.77 -6.93 -16.61
N LEU A 73 6.65 -6.67 -15.90
CA LEU A 73 6.24 -7.48 -14.76
C LEU A 73 5.66 -8.81 -15.22
N THR A 74 5.82 -9.84 -14.41
CA THR A 74 5.03 -11.07 -14.55
C THR A 74 3.61 -10.84 -14.02
N SER A 75 2.70 -11.77 -14.35
CA SER A 75 1.34 -11.75 -13.82
C SER A 75 1.32 -11.73 -12.28
N ASP A 76 2.16 -12.54 -11.63
CA ASP A 76 2.24 -12.61 -10.17
C ASP A 76 2.81 -11.32 -9.55
N GLU A 77 3.82 -10.72 -10.18
CA GLU A 77 4.41 -9.47 -9.72
C GLU A 77 3.40 -8.32 -9.77
N SER A 78 2.73 -8.14 -10.91
CA SER A 78 1.68 -7.13 -11.08
C SER A 78 0.50 -7.38 -10.14
N ALA A 79 0.06 -8.64 -10.01
CA ALA A 79 -1.04 -9.01 -9.12
C ALA A 79 -0.69 -8.76 -7.65
N SER A 80 0.58 -8.92 -7.24
CA SER A 80 1.01 -8.59 -5.88
C SER A 80 0.86 -7.10 -5.55
N ILE A 81 1.12 -6.23 -6.53
CA ILE A 81 0.93 -4.77 -6.42
C ILE A 81 -0.55 -4.42 -6.40
N MET A 82 -1.33 -5.02 -7.30
CA MET A 82 -2.77 -4.81 -7.36
C MET A 82 -3.46 -5.24 -6.06
N LEU A 83 -3.04 -6.37 -5.48
CA LEU A 83 -3.54 -6.86 -4.20
C LEU A 83 -3.28 -5.86 -3.06
N TYR A 84 -2.11 -5.22 -3.05
CA TYR A 84 -1.83 -4.16 -2.09
C TYR A 84 -2.72 -2.93 -2.31
N SER A 85 -3.01 -2.55 -3.54
CA SER A 85 -3.86 -1.37 -3.81
C SER A 85 -5.37 -1.62 -3.61
N MET A 86 -5.78 -2.89 -3.52
CA MET A 86 -7.17 -3.29 -3.48
C MET A 86 -7.85 -2.91 -2.15
N GLU A 87 -9.03 -2.32 -2.25
CA GLU A 87 -9.94 -2.11 -1.12
C GLU A 87 -10.96 -3.26 -1.09
N TRP A 88 -11.18 -3.84 0.10
CA TRP A 88 -12.21 -4.86 0.31
C TRP A 88 -13.50 -4.25 0.86
N SER A 89 -14.54 -5.07 0.96
CA SER A 89 -15.89 -4.65 1.40
C SER A 89 -15.90 -3.92 2.74
N LEU A 90 -15.06 -4.36 3.67
CA LEU A 90 -14.75 -3.64 4.90
C LEU A 90 -13.29 -3.24 4.89
N ARG A 91 -13.02 -1.95 5.09
CA ARG A 91 -11.67 -1.38 5.12
C ARG A 91 -10.70 -2.17 5.99
N ASP A 92 -11.12 -2.53 7.21
CA ASP A 92 -10.25 -3.21 8.16
C ASP A 92 -9.94 -4.67 7.78
N ASN A 93 -10.64 -5.19 6.76
CA ASN A 93 -10.39 -6.48 6.13
C ASN A 93 -9.54 -6.35 4.85
N SER A 94 -9.27 -5.13 4.36
CA SER A 94 -8.42 -4.92 3.18
C SER A 94 -7.01 -5.42 3.43
N PHE A 95 -6.42 -6.07 2.42
CA PHE A 95 -5.09 -6.65 2.50
C PHE A 95 -4.03 -5.63 2.96
N TYR A 96 -4.03 -4.43 2.37
CA TYR A 96 -3.10 -3.35 2.73
C TYR A 96 -3.22 -2.92 4.18
N PHE A 97 -4.45 -2.87 4.71
CA PHE A 97 -4.70 -2.39 6.05
C PHE A 97 -4.12 -3.35 7.08
N ILE A 98 -4.35 -4.66 6.88
CA ILE A 98 -3.83 -5.71 7.75
C ILE A 98 -2.29 -5.78 7.65
N LEU A 99 -1.73 -5.68 6.44
CA LEU A 99 -0.28 -5.63 6.25
C LEU A 99 0.34 -4.43 6.97
N ASN A 100 -0.17 -3.22 6.72
CA ASN A 100 0.35 -1.99 7.32
C ASN A 100 0.18 -1.98 8.85
N LYS A 101 -0.91 -2.56 9.38
CA LYS A 101 -1.06 -2.81 10.82
C LYS A 101 0.01 -3.74 11.36
N THR A 102 0.34 -4.80 10.62
CA THR A 102 1.39 -5.76 11.01
C THR A 102 2.79 -5.12 10.95
N LEU A 103 3.07 -4.31 9.93
CA LEU A 103 4.33 -3.57 9.79
C LEU A 103 4.57 -2.55 10.93
N ARG A 104 3.50 -1.95 11.47
CA ARG A 104 3.58 -1.09 12.67
C ARG A 104 3.75 -1.86 13.99
N SER A 105 3.55 -3.18 14.00
CA SER A 105 3.70 -3.96 15.23
C SER A 105 5.16 -3.99 15.69
N GLU A 106 5.37 -3.72 16.97
CA GLU A 106 6.66 -3.91 17.63
C GLU A 106 7.04 -5.40 17.72
N ASN A 107 6.04 -6.29 17.73
CA ASN A 107 6.27 -7.73 17.67
C ASN A 107 6.57 -8.15 16.22
N ARG A 108 7.85 -8.11 15.85
CA ARG A 108 8.34 -8.48 14.52
C ARG A 108 8.08 -9.93 14.13
N GLN A 109 7.78 -10.82 15.08
CA GLN A 109 7.43 -12.21 14.76
C GLN A 109 6.13 -12.31 13.97
N LEU A 110 5.22 -11.33 14.11
CA LEU A 110 3.97 -11.27 13.36
C LEU A 110 4.17 -11.06 11.86
N LEU A 111 5.36 -10.59 11.43
CA LEU A 111 5.67 -10.40 10.02
C LEU A 111 6.14 -11.69 9.34
N LYS A 112 6.52 -12.74 10.08
CA LYS A 112 7.03 -13.98 9.48
C LYS A 112 6.09 -14.60 8.42
N PRO A 113 4.77 -14.69 8.64
CA PRO A 113 3.84 -15.16 7.61
C PRO A 113 3.83 -14.30 6.34
N TRP A 114 4.23 -13.03 6.45
CA TRP A 114 4.22 -12.10 5.32
C TRP A 114 5.48 -12.19 4.46
N PHE A 115 6.50 -12.97 4.85
CA PHE A 115 7.81 -12.89 4.19
C PHE A 115 7.80 -13.27 2.71
N LEU A 116 7.06 -14.31 2.31
CA LEU A 116 6.96 -14.68 0.90
C LEU A 116 6.24 -13.60 0.08
N TYR A 117 5.15 -13.03 0.63
CA TYR A 117 4.48 -11.89 0.01
C TYR A 117 5.38 -10.65 -0.07
N LEU A 118 6.04 -10.27 1.01
CA LEU A 118 6.97 -9.12 1.04
C LEU A 118 8.12 -9.31 0.05
N ARG A 119 8.63 -10.54 -0.09
CA ARG A 119 9.66 -10.88 -1.09
C ARG A 119 9.16 -10.62 -2.50
N LEU A 120 8.00 -11.15 -2.88
CA LEU A 120 7.40 -10.94 -4.20
C LEU A 120 7.07 -9.47 -4.44
N PHE A 121 6.42 -8.82 -3.48
CA PHE A 121 5.93 -7.45 -3.60
C PHE A 121 7.07 -6.43 -3.72
N ILE A 122 8.07 -6.51 -2.83
CA ILE A 122 9.23 -5.59 -2.87
C ILE A 122 10.06 -5.84 -4.13
N HIS A 123 10.19 -7.09 -4.58
CA HIS A 123 10.83 -7.39 -5.85
C HIS A 123 10.08 -6.73 -7.02
N SER A 124 8.76 -6.87 -7.07
CA SER A 124 7.90 -6.26 -8.09
C SER A 124 8.07 -4.75 -8.13
N LEU A 125 8.01 -4.08 -6.97
CA LEU A 125 8.23 -2.64 -6.85
C LEU A 125 9.65 -2.21 -7.28
N SER A 126 10.66 -3.06 -7.08
CA SER A 126 12.04 -2.76 -7.47
C SER A 126 12.26 -2.68 -8.98
N LYS A 127 11.41 -3.37 -9.76
CA LYS A 127 11.43 -3.33 -11.24
C LYS A 127 10.82 -2.05 -11.81
N LEU A 128 9.97 -1.37 -11.03
CA LEU A 128 9.37 -0.11 -11.45
C LEU A 128 10.37 1.05 -11.33
N PRO A 129 10.33 2.04 -12.26
CA PRO A 129 11.19 3.21 -12.19
C PRO A 129 10.92 4.02 -10.92
N SER A 130 11.98 4.58 -10.33
CA SER A 130 11.84 5.47 -9.18
C SER A 130 11.40 6.87 -9.62
N PHE A 131 10.50 7.47 -8.84
CA PHE A 131 10.07 8.85 -8.97
C PHE A 131 11.15 9.76 -8.36
N ILE A 132 12.19 10.10 -9.14
CA ILE A 132 13.34 10.90 -8.69
C ILE A 132 13.08 12.40 -8.84
N GLY A 133 13.37 13.19 -7.79
CA GLY A 133 13.29 14.65 -7.81
C GLY A 133 11.88 15.21 -8.05
N LYS A 134 10.84 14.47 -7.68
CA LYS A 134 9.44 14.86 -7.90
C LYS A 134 8.70 15.03 -6.57
N THR A 135 7.78 15.98 -6.53
CA THR A 135 6.90 16.21 -5.37
C THR A 135 5.71 15.26 -5.41
N ILE A 136 5.46 14.59 -4.28
CA ILE A 136 4.26 13.76 -4.05
C ILE A 136 3.51 14.25 -2.81
N TYR A 137 2.23 13.94 -2.76
CA TYR A 137 1.32 14.42 -1.73
C TYR A 137 0.66 13.27 -0.98
N ARG A 138 0.47 13.45 0.33
CA ARG A 138 -0.30 12.53 1.17
C ARG A 138 -1.16 13.33 2.14
N GLY A 139 -2.47 13.09 2.13
CA GLY A 139 -3.44 13.82 2.95
C GLY A 139 -3.97 12.96 4.09
N ILE A 140 -3.89 13.47 5.33
CA ILE A 140 -4.36 12.75 6.53
C ILE A 140 -5.42 13.57 7.27
N LYS A 141 -6.54 12.93 7.62
CA LYS A 141 -7.67 13.54 8.35
C LYS A 141 -7.40 13.66 9.86
N MET A 142 -6.21 14.15 10.24
CA MET A 142 -5.78 14.35 11.62
C MET A 142 -4.74 15.48 11.70
N ASP A 143 -4.69 16.18 12.83
CA ASP A 143 -3.61 17.13 13.16
C ASP A 143 -2.41 16.39 13.73
N LEU A 144 -1.30 16.42 12.99
CA LEU A 144 -0.06 15.71 13.29
C LEU A 144 1.10 16.67 13.57
N ARG A 145 0.84 17.97 13.75
CA ARG A 145 1.90 18.99 13.86
C ARG A 145 2.94 18.67 14.93
N ASN A 146 2.52 18.08 16.04
CA ASN A 146 3.39 17.73 17.16
C ASN A 146 4.21 16.45 16.93
N ASP A 147 3.78 15.60 16.00
CA ASP A 147 4.46 14.34 15.66
C ASP A 147 5.59 14.55 14.64
N TYR A 148 5.59 15.68 13.91
CA TYR A 148 6.56 16.03 12.86
C TYR A 148 7.28 17.36 13.15
N PRO A 149 8.11 17.42 14.20
CA PRO A 149 8.91 18.61 14.51
C PRO A 149 9.95 18.92 13.42
N ILE A 150 10.25 20.21 13.25
CA ILE A 150 11.27 20.71 12.33
C ILE A 150 12.64 20.09 12.64
N ASP A 151 13.43 19.82 11.59
CA ASP A 151 14.78 19.24 11.64
C ASP A 151 14.87 17.85 12.31
N LYS A 152 13.77 17.10 12.32
CA LYS A 152 13.77 15.71 12.78
C LYS A 152 13.55 14.72 11.65
N ILE A 153 14.31 13.64 11.71
CA ILE A 153 14.12 12.46 10.87
C ILE A 153 13.04 11.61 11.53
N PHE A 154 12.07 11.20 10.73
CA PHE A 154 11.04 10.25 11.12
C PHE A 154 11.02 9.06 10.14
N VAL A 155 10.36 7.99 10.55
CA VAL A 155 10.28 6.75 9.79
C VAL A 155 8.82 6.34 9.67
N TRP A 156 8.36 6.09 8.44
CA TRP A 156 7.11 5.39 8.19
C TRP A 156 7.40 3.90 8.08
N TRP A 157 6.89 3.13 9.05
CA TRP A 157 7.11 1.69 9.08
C TRP A 157 6.25 0.94 8.07
N THR A 158 5.24 1.60 7.52
CA THR A 158 4.31 1.03 6.53
C THR A 158 4.65 1.46 5.12
N PHE A 159 4.12 0.72 4.15
CA PHE A 159 4.00 1.24 2.80
C PHE A 159 3.07 2.47 2.84
N SER A 160 3.48 3.56 2.20
CA SER A 160 2.75 4.82 2.27
C SER A 160 2.29 5.24 0.89
N SER A 161 0.98 5.15 0.67
CA SER A 161 0.33 5.57 -0.57
C SER A 161 0.30 7.10 -0.65
N CYS A 162 0.84 7.65 -1.73
CA CYS A 162 0.85 9.07 -2.05
C CYS A 162 0.25 9.28 -3.45
N THR A 163 0.07 10.52 -3.85
CA THR A 163 -0.39 10.87 -5.21
C THR A 163 0.43 12.03 -5.76
N THR A 164 0.56 12.11 -7.08
CA THR A 164 1.15 13.26 -7.78
C THR A 164 0.16 14.40 -7.99
N HIS A 165 -1.14 14.14 -7.84
CA HIS A 165 -2.20 15.10 -8.14
C HIS A 165 -2.89 15.57 -6.86
N ILE A 166 -2.66 16.83 -6.48
CA ILE A 166 -3.31 17.43 -5.30
C ILE A 166 -4.85 17.42 -5.43
N SER A 167 -5.39 17.46 -6.65
CA SER A 167 -6.83 17.39 -6.92
C SER A 167 -7.45 16.06 -6.47
N VAL A 168 -6.69 14.95 -6.45
CA VAL A 168 -7.15 13.69 -5.87
C VAL A 168 -7.44 13.87 -4.37
N LEU A 169 -6.66 14.71 -3.67
CA LEU A 169 -6.88 15.00 -2.25
C LEU A 169 -8.09 15.92 -2.03
N GLU A 170 -8.48 16.75 -3.00
CA GLU A 170 -9.64 17.65 -2.85
C GLU A 170 -10.99 16.93 -2.72
N ASN A 171 -11.07 15.65 -3.12
CA ASN A 171 -12.27 14.85 -2.95
C ASN A 171 -12.50 14.56 -1.45
N GLU A 172 -13.74 14.80 -0.98
CA GLU A 172 -14.22 14.64 0.41
C GLU A 172 -13.94 13.26 1.00
N GLU A 173 -13.88 12.24 0.17
CA GLU A 173 -13.56 10.87 0.59
C GLU A 173 -12.08 10.73 1.02
N PHE A 174 -11.14 11.43 0.39
CA PHE A 174 -9.70 11.31 0.66
C PHE A 174 -9.19 12.24 1.76
N PHE A 175 -9.09 13.52 1.44
CA PHE A 175 -8.88 14.59 2.39
C PHE A 175 -10.27 15.18 2.60
N GLY A 176 -10.80 15.95 1.65
CA GLY A 176 -11.99 16.80 1.77
C GLY A 176 -11.70 18.24 2.18
N LYS A 177 -12.61 18.93 2.87
CA LYS A 177 -12.35 20.31 3.33
C LYS A 177 -12.61 20.62 4.81
N THR A 178 -13.14 19.66 5.58
CA THR A 178 -13.59 19.89 6.96
C THR A 178 -12.78 19.11 8.02
N GLY A 179 -12.67 19.67 9.23
CA GLY A 179 -11.96 19.05 10.36
C GLY A 179 -10.45 19.33 10.39
N LYS A 180 -9.78 18.77 11.40
CA LYS A 180 -8.32 18.88 11.61
C LYS A 180 -7.55 17.95 10.70
N ARG A 181 -6.49 18.45 10.03
CA ARG A 181 -5.83 17.72 8.95
C ARG A 181 -4.37 18.09 8.75
N THR A 182 -3.64 17.19 8.10
CA THR A 182 -2.23 17.34 7.75
C THR A 182 -2.03 16.93 6.31
N LEU A 183 -1.48 17.83 5.49
CA LEU A 183 -1.00 17.55 4.14
C LEU A 183 0.52 17.42 4.19
N PHE A 184 1.02 16.27 3.77
CA PHE A 184 2.44 16.07 3.51
C PHE A 184 2.73 16.43 2.06
N THR A 185 3.72 17.30 1.87
CA THR A 185 4.34 17.61 0.59
C THR A 185 5.76 17.06 0.66
N ILE A 186 6.07 16.08 -0.18
CA ILE A 186 7.28 15.27 -0.04
C ILE A 186 8.06 15.37 -1.34
N GLU A 187 9.28 15.89 -1.28
CA GLU A 187 10.27 15.71 -2.35
C GLU A 187 10.78 14.27 -2.27
N CYS A 188 10.48 13.49 -3.30
CA CYS A 188 10.70 12.06 -3.30
C CYS A 188 11.77 11.66 -4.31
N ASP A 189 12.60 10.69 -3.90
CA ASP A 189 13.61 10.06 -4.77
C ASP A 189 13.37 8.57 -5.03
N THR A 190 12.50 7.94 -4.25
CA THR A 190 12.39 6.46 -4.17
C THR A 190 10.99 5.92 -4.39
N GLY A 191 9.99 6.80 -4.54
CA GLY A 191 8.60 6.42 -4.75
C GLY A 191 8.44 5.60 -6.02
N LYS A 192 7.51 4.65 -5.99
CA LYS A 192 7.21 3.78 -7.13
C LYS A 192 5.84 4.13 -7.67
N ASP A 193 5.79 4.49 -8.94
CA ASP A 193 4.54 4.74 -9.63
C ASP A 193 3.87 3.40 -9.93
N ILE A 194 2.73 3.14 -9.30
CA ILE A 194 1.99 1.88 -9.44
C ILE A 194 0.71 2.04 -10.26
N HIS A 195 0.53 3.15 -11.01
CA HIS A 195 -0.72 3.42 -11.72
C HIS A 195 -1.15 2.29 -12.67
N ASN A 196 -0.21 1.65 -13.36
CA ASN A 196 -0.47 0.53 -14.29
C ASN A 196 -0.82 -0.78 -13.60
N HIS A 197 -0.56 -0.88 -12.29
CA HIS A 197 -0.68 -2.11 -11.51
C HIS A 197 -1.60 -1.95 -10.30
N SER A 198 -2.30 -0.82 -10.22
CA SER A 198 -3.27 -0.53 -9.16
C SER A 198 -4.67 -0.98 -9.56
N MET A 199 -5.48 -1.38 -8.58
CA MET A 199 -6.92 -1.58 -8.73
C MET A 199 -7.64 -0.26 -9.04
N PHE A 200 -7.01 0.88 -8.73
CA PHE A 200 -7.55 2.22 -8.92
C PHE A 200 -6.56 3.13 -9.68
N PRO A 201 -6.37 2.92 -11.00
CA PRO A 201 -5.40 3.68 -11.80
C PRO A 201 -5.61 5.20 -11.79
N THR A 202 -6.85 5.65 -11.59
CA THR A 202 -7.23 7.07 -11.60
C THR A 202 -6.64 7.88 -10.45
N GLU A 203 -6.10 7.22 -9.41
CA GLU A 203 -5.55 7.88 -8.23
C GLU A 203 -4.08 8.29 -8.40
N ASN A 204 -3.43 7.86 -9.49
CA ASN A 204 -2.02 8.13 -9.78
C ASN A 204 -1.14 7.84 -8.56
N GLU A 205 -1.32 6.65 -8.01
CA GLU A 205 -0.71 6.27 -6.76
C GLU A 205 0.80 6.12 -6.91
N ILE A 206 1.53 6.86 -6.06
CA ILE A 206 2.96 6.68 -5.83
C ILE A 206 3.14 6.01 -4.49
N LEU A 207 3.73 4.82 -4.49
CA LEU A 207 3.97 4.06 -3.28
C LEU A 207 5.37 4.31 -2.74
N LEU A 208 5.46 4.77 -1.49
CA LEU A 208 6.71 4.78 -0.74
C LEU A 208 6.90 3.42 -0.06
N ILE A 209 8.10 2.87 -0.18
CA ILE A 209 8.45 1.56 0.39
C ILE A 209 8.52 1.67 1.92
N ALA A 210 7.98 0.67 2.61
CA ALA A 210 8.08 0.54 4.06
C ALA A 210 9.54 0.54 4.55
N ALA A 211 9.77 1.09 5.74
CA ALA A 211 11.07 1.02 6.38
C ALA A 211 11.52 -0.44 6.56
N ARG A 212 12.71 -0.75 6.04
CA ARG A 212 13.32 -2.08 6.04
C ARG A 212 14.51 -2.13 6.97
#